data_AF-A0A172WEF5-F1
#
_entry.id   AF-A0A172WEF5-F1
#
_cell.length_a   1.000
_cell.length_b   1.000
_cell.length_c   1.000
_cell.angle_alpha   90.00
_cell.angle_beta   90.00
_cell.angle_gamma   90.00
#
_symmetry.space_group_name_H-M   'P 1'
#
loop_
_entity.id
_entity.type
_entity.pdbx_description
1 polymer ?
#
loop_
_entity_poly.entity_id
_entity_poly.type
_entity_poly.pdbx_seq_one_letter_code
_entity_poly.pdbx_strand_id
1 'polypeptide(L)' 'MSLPDLKCFDYILLESPKIRRKQVSSIYRFGLDGKELEFKLIHSYQEKIPRIEPFAKLMSIAPAVLHLL' A
#
# COMPACT_ATOMS: atom_id res chain seq x y z
N MET A 1 -0.17 20.79 20.75
CA MET A 1 -0.35 20.38 19.34
C MET A 1 -1.44 19.32 19.33
N SER A 2 -2.55 19.53 18.64
CA SER A 2 -3.59 18.52 18.47
C SER A 2 -3.03 17.39 17.61
N LEU A 3 -3.15 16.14 18.06
CA LEU A 3 -2.86 14.98 17.22
C LEU A 3 -3.75 15.08 15.97
N PRO A 4 -3.23 14.81 14.76
CA PRO A 4 -4.07 14.72 13.57
C PRO A 4 -5.18 13.71 13.85
N ASP A 5 -6.43 14.05 13.49
CA ASP A 5 -7.57 13.14 13.62
C ASP A 5 -7.26 11.86 12.82
N LEU A 6 -6.84 10.82 13.55
CA LEU A 6 -6.63 9.49 13.01
C LEU A 6 -8.01 8.92 12.68
N LYS A 7 -8.44 9.15 11.44
CA LYS A 7 -9.59 8.46 10.89
C LYS A 7 -9.22 7.01 10.62
N CYS A 8 -9.68 6.12 11.50
CA CYS A 8 -9.59 4.69 11.30
C CYS A 8 -10.46 4.29 10.10
N PHE A 9 -9.89 3.49 9.21
CA PHE A 9 -10.61 2.83 8.12
C PHE A 9 -11.34 1.59 8.67
N ASP A 10 -12.55 1.32 8.18
CA ASP A 10 -13.34 0.14 8.56
C ASP A 10 -12.67 -1.15 8.06
N TYR A 11 -12.10 -1.08 6.86
CA TYR A 11 -11.31 -2.14 6.26
C TYR A 11 -10.31 -1.58 5.23
N ILE A 12 -9.26 -2.34 4.98
CA ILE A 12 -8.34 -2.15 3.85
C ILE A 12 -8.25 -3.48 3.09
N LEU A 13 -8.45 -3.44 1.78
CA LEU A 13 -8.17 -4.52 0.85
C LEU A 13 -6.98 -4.12 -0.02
N LEU A 14 -5.92 -4.92 0.00
CA LEU A 14 -4.85 -4.83 -0.99
C LEU A 14 -5.10 -5.88 -2.08
N GLU A 15 -5.21 -5.42 -3.32
CA GLU A 15 -5.11 -6.32 -4.46
C GLU A 15 -3.70 -6.87 -4.63
N SER A 16 -3.61 -8.03 -5.30
CA SER A 16 -2.33 -8.67 -5.64
C SER A 16 -1.39 -7.69 -6.35
N PRO A 17 -0.19 -7.45 -5.82
CA PRO A 17 0.71 -6.46 -6.36
C PRO A 17 1.33 -6.88 -7.69
N LYS A 18 1.53 -5.89 -8.57
CA LYS A 18 2.23 -6.05 -9.84
C LYS A 18 3.67 -5.57 -9.66
N ILE A 19 4.63 -6.46 -9.91
CA ILE A 19 6.06 -6.13 -9.89
C ILE A 19 6.57 -5.86 -11.31
N ARG A 20 7.20 -4.71 -11.51
CA ARG A 20 7.94 -4.34 -12.72
C ARG A 20 9.37 -3.94 -12.39
N ARG A 21 10.29 -4.92 -12.42
CA ARG A 21 11.75 -4.75 -12.27
C ARG A 21 12.17 -4.04 -10.97
N LYS A 22 11.96 -2.73 -10.87
CA LYS A 22 12.25 -1.87 -9.72
C LYS A 22 10.99 -1.20 -9.14
N GLN A 23 9.81 -1.51 -9.67
CA GLN A 23 8.56 -0.89 -9.27
C GLN A 23 7.59 -1.95 -8.74
N VAL A 24 6.89 -1.61 -7.66
CA VAL A 24 5.70 -2.33 -7.18
C VAL A 24 4.51 -1.41 -7.32
N SER A 25 3.41 -1.95 -7.82
CA SER A 25 2.12 -1.26 -7.79
C SER A 25 1.03 -2.15 -7.26
N SER A 26 0.17 -1.64 -6.40
CA SER A 26 -1.01 -2.34 -5.87
C SER A 26 -2.19 -1.37 -5.78
N ILE A 27 -3.40 -1.90 -5.91
CA ILE A 27 -4.64 -1.15 -5.70
C ILE A 27 -5.07 -1.38 -4.25
N TYR A 28 -5.33 -0.28 -3.56
CA TYR A 28 -5.83 -0.21 -2.20
C TYR A 28 -7.28 0.21 -2.28
N ARG A 29 -8.17 -0.59 -1.72
CA ARG A 29 -9.54 -0.20 -1.47
C ARG A 29 -9.76 -0.13 0.01
N PHE A 30 -10.31 0.96 0.50
CA PHE A 30 -10.65 1.07 1.91
C PHE A 30 -12.03 1.67 2.12
N GLY A 31 -12.71 1.12 3.13
CA GLY A 31 -13.96 1.63 3.63
C GLY A 31 -13.71 2.73 4.66
N LEU A 32 -14.38 3.86 4.50
CA LEU A 32 -14.41 4.94 5.47
C LEU A 32 -15.84 5.50 5.54
N ASP A 33 -16.47 5.42 6.71
CA ASP A 33 -17.79 6.02 6.97
C ASP A 33 -18.85 5.55 5.95
N GLY A 34 -18.80 4.26 5.55
CA GLY A 34 -19.70 3.68 4.55
C GLY A 34 -19.42 4.07 3.10
N LYS A 35 -18.32 4.77 2.81
CA LYS A 35 -17.83 5.04 1.46
C LYS A 35 -16.63 4.17 1.14
N GLU A 36 -16.57 3.68 -0.10
CA GLU A 36 -15.41 2.97 -0.62
C GLU A 36 -14.53 3.95 -1.41
N LEU A 37 -13.24 3.98 -1.08
CA LEU A 37 -12.24 4.77 -1.80
C LEU A 37 -11.18 3.84 -2.39
N GLU A 38 -10.78 4.12 -3.63
CA GLU A 38 -9.75 3.36 -4.35
C GLU A 38 -8.52 4.24 -4.61
N PHE A 39 -7.34 3.72 -4.27
CA PHE A 39 -6.06 4.36 -4.54
C PHE A 39 -5.07 3.38 -5.15
N LYS A 40 -4.27 3.86 -6.10
CA LYS A 40 -3.18 3.07 -6.66
C LYS A 40 -1.86 3.47 -6.02
N LEU A 41 -1.29 2.58 -5.22
CA LEU A 41 0.08 2.74 -4.73
C LEU A 41 1.04 2.39 -5.85
N ILE A 42 2.00 3.28 -6.10
CA ILE A 42 3.13 3.03 -6.99
C ILE A 42 4.39 3.39 -6.23
N HIS A 43 5.22 2.40 -5.95
CA HIS A 43 6.49 2.60 -5.27
C HIS A 43 7.65 2.11 -6.14
N SER A 44 8.73 2.88 -6.16
CA SER A 44 9.94 2.58 -6.93
C SER A 44 11.12 2.41 -6.00
N TYR A 45 11.90 1.36 -6.22
CA TYR A 45 13.08 0.99 -5.45
C TYR A 45 14.36 1.25 -6.26
N GLN A 46 15.48 1.43 -5.56
CA GLN A 46 16.77 1.58 -6.24
C GLN A 46 17.25 0.24 -6.82
N GLU A 47 17.00 -0.86 -6.13
CA GLU A 47 17.36 -2.22 -6.51
C GLU A 47 16.26 -2.92 -7.32
N LYS A 48 16.64 -4.03 -7.97
CA LYS A 48 15.66 -4.93 -8.57
C LYS A 48 14.92 -5.68 -7.48
N ILE A 49 13.60 -5.79 -7.64
CA ILE A 49 12.72 -6.51 -6.73
C ILE A 49 12.71 -8.00 -7.15
N PRO A 50 13.05 -8.92 -6.23
CA PRO A 50 12.86 -10.34 -6.42
C PRO A 50 11.41 -10.67 -6.81
N ARG A 51 11.22 -11.51 -7.84
CA ARG A 51 9.90 -11.96 -8.29
C ARG A 51 9.35 -13.13 -7.44
N ILE A 52 9.49 -13.02 -6.13
CA ILE A 52 9.03 -14.02 -5.17
C ILE A 52 7.76 -13.46 -4.52
N GLU A 53 6.64 -14.18 -4.65
CA GLU A 53 5.30 -13.64 -4.32
C GLU A 53 5.16 -13.12 -2.87
N PRO A 54 5.65 -13.82 -1.82
CA PRO A 54 5.65 -13.27 -0.46
C PRO A 54 6.43 -11.97 -0.32
N PHE A 55 7.59 -11.87 -0.97
CA PHE A 55 8.42 -10.66 -0.96
C PHE A 55 7.72 -9.50 -1.67
N ALA A 56 7.05 -9.79 -2.79
CA ALA A 56 6.22 -8.83 -3.51
C ALA A 56 5.13 -8.22 -2.62
N LYS A 57 4.38 -9.08 -1.92
CA LYS A 57 3.31 -8.66 -1.00
C LYS A 57 3.86 -7.79 0.12
N LEU A 58 4.98 -8.18 0.71
CA LEU A 58 5.62 -7.43 1.79
C LEU A 58 6.10 -6.04 1.32
N MET A 59 6.71 -5.97 0.13
CA MET A 59 7.12 -4.70 -0.50
C MET A 59 5.94 -3.85 -0.98
N SER A 60 4.74 -4.41 -1.03
CA SER A 60 3.53 -3.63 -1.31
C SER A 60 3.02 -2.98 -0.03
N ILE A 61 3.07 -3.71 1.09
CA ILE A 61 2.63 -3.22 2.39
C ILE A 61 3.63 -2.21 2.97
N ALA A 62 4.94 -2.44 2.82
CA ALA A 62 5.98 -1.63 3.47
C ALA A 62 5.95 -0.12 3.13
N PRO A 63 5.73 0.32 1.88
CA PRO A 63 5.57 1.74 1.57
C PRO A 63 4.35 2.39 2.23
N ALA A 64 3.29 1.62 2.48
CA ALA A 64 2.11 2.12 3.20
C ALA A 64 2.40 2.32 4.70
N VAL A 65 3.37 1.61 5.26
CA VAL A 65 3.82 1.77 6.66
C VAL A 65 4.87 2.88 6.80
N LEU A 66 5.79 3.00 5.83
CA LEU A 66 6.91 3.95 5.91
C LEU A 66 6.50 5.42 5.78
N HIS A 67 5.29 5.72 5.30
CA HIS A 67 4.78 7.10 5.25
C HIS A 67 3.88 7.48 6.44
N LEU A 68 3.68 6.55 7.40
CA LEU A 68 2.91 6.75 8.63
C LEU A 68 3.79 6.85 9.89
N LEU A 69 5.13 6.84 9.75
CA LEU A 69 6.12 7.06 10.80
C LEU A 69 6.98 8.29 10.45
#